data_AF-A0A354Z1B6-F1
#
_entry.id   AF-A0A354Z1B6-F1
#
_cell.length_a   1.000
_cell.length_b   1.000
_cell.length_c   1.000
_cell.angle_alpha   90.00
_cell.angle_beta   90.00
_cell.angle_gamma   90.00
#
_symmetry.space_group_name_H-M   'P 1'
#
loop_
_entity.id
_entity.type
_entity.pdbx_description
1 polymer ?
#
loop_
_entity_poly.entity_id
_entity_poly.type
_entity_poly.pdbx_seq_one_letter_code
_entity_poly.pdbx_strand_id
1 'polypeptide(L)'
;MGKPGECAPLWSLDDYVVWAAGGAVKRTPEHALPLEDQRTHVAIDGSTLAADEGRLFRTAGLDFGSQRRPANEATRYDDGDWVLLGSGPAGLTEGLVAFGGERRLSVLKALPDNPLAMPAGHLRRFDGARGFVVNLATPAVFSDGWKPGWLDQNLEGELPEHPGLRVRLRAALIEGWQAISGWDLRLRKPKPTRRAVAAGAAYWFEIVAGTLDPDALWLTPLSDEQQARRDGFGLALIRPWTPIS
;
A
#
# COMPACT_ATOMS: atom_id res chain seq x y z
N MET A 1 18.83 17.25 -20.32
CA MET A 1 17.70 16.65 -19.59
C MET A 1 18.12 16.50 -18.14
N GLY A 2 17.57 17.30 -17.22
CA GLY A 2 17.80 17.09 -15.80
C GLY A 2 17.19 15.75 -15.38
N LYS A 3 17.82 15.04 -14.44
CA LYS A 3 17.16 13.92 -13.75
C LYS A 3 15.77 14.40 -13.31
N PRO A 4 14.69 13.62 -13.52
CA PRO A 4 13.41 13.94 -12.91
C PRO A 4 13.65 14.20 -11.43
N GLY A 5 13.10 15.29 -10.89
CA GLY A 5 13.22 15.60 -9.47
C GLY A 5 12.73 14.42 -8.63
N GLU A 6 13.27 14.25 -7.42
CA GLU A 6 12.87 13.19 -6.51
C GLU A 6 11.34 13.19 -6.33
N CYS A 7 10.70 12.11 -6.78
CA CYS A 7 9.28 11.91 -6.60
C CYS A 7 8.97 11.77 -5.10
N ALA A 8 7.81 12.26 -4.68
CA ALA A 8 7.32 12.08 -3.32
C ALA A 8 7.10 10.58 -3.03
N PRO A 9 7.65 10.01 -1.94
CA PRO A 9 7.53 8.58 -1.65
C PRO A 9 6.12 8.16 -1.22
N LEU A 10 5.33 9.08 -0.65
CA LEU A 10 3.93 8.87 -0.29
C LEU A 10 3.09 10.04 -0.79
N TRP A 11 1.87 9.74 -1.23
CA TRP A 11 0.88 10.75 -1.62
C TRP A 11 -0.36 10.62 -0.73
N SER A 12 -0.98 11.75 -0.41
CA SER A 12 -2.32 11.72 0.16
C SER A 12 -3.31 11.16 -0.87
N LEU A 13 -4.47 10.67 -0.42
CA LEU A 13 -5.51 10.24 -1.33
C LEU A 13 -6.04 11.41 -2.18
N ASP A 14 -6.12 12.61 -1.60
CA ASP A 14 -6.54 13.82 -2.31
C ASP A 14 -5.56 14.17 -3.43
N ASP A 15 -4.24 14.12 -3.17
CA ASP A 15 -3.21 14.35 -4.18
C ASP A 15 -3.25 13.29 -5.29
N TYR A 16 -3.49 12.02 -4.94
CA TYR A 16 -3.72 10.98 -5.94
C TYR A 16 -4.90 11.33 -6.85
N VAL A 17 -6.02 11.79 -6.29
CA VAL A 17 -7.21 12.18 -7.07
C VAL A 17 -6.94 13.39 -7.96
N VAL A 18 -6.19 14.39 -7.45
CA VAL A 18 -5.77 15.56 -8.23
C VAL A 18 -4.89 15.13 -9.41
N TRP A 19 -3.86 14.32 -9.17
CA TRP A 19 -2.98 13.81 -10.21
C TRP A 19 -3.71 12.91 -11.21
N ALA A 20 -4.60 12.06 -10.74
CA ALA A 20 -5.39 11.17 -11.59
C ALA A 20 -6.30 11.96 -12.55
N ALA A 21 -6.68 13.19 -12.17
CA ALA A 21 -7.40 14.14 -13.02
C ALA A 21 -6.49 14.97 -13.95
N GLY A 22 -5.18 14.70 -13.98
CA GLY A 22 -4.19 15.46 -14.76
C GLY A 22 -3.75 16.77 -14.09
N GLY A 23 -4.13 16.99 -12.84
CA GLY A 23 -3.69 18.12 -12.04
C GLY A 23 -2.22 18.00 -11.63
N ALA A 24 -1.59 19.15 -11.36
CA ALA A 24 -0.25 19.19 -10.81
C ALA A 24 -0.29 19.04 -9.29
N VAL A 25 0.40 18.03 -8.76
CA VAL A 25 0.61 17.84 -7.32
C VAL A 25 1.90 18.53 -6.91
N LYS A 26 1.84 19.37 -5.86
CA LYS A 26 3.03 20.01 -5.29
C LYS A 26 3.55 19.15 -4.15
N ARG A 27 4.86 18.91 -4.11
CA ARG A 27 5.47 18.19 -2.99
C ARG A 27 5.40 19.05 -1.71
N THR A 28 4.66 18.58 -0.72
CA THR A 28 4.64 19.10 0.64
C THR A 28 5.44 18.19 1.59
N PRO A 29 5.77 18.63 2.81
CA PRO A 29 6.39 17.78 3.84
C PRO A 29 5.55 16.55 4.22
N GLU A 30 4.23 16.60 4.06
CA GLU A 30 3.29 15.49 4.33
C GLU A 30 3.55 14.27 3.42
N HIS A 31 4.26 14.46 2.32
CA HIS A 31 4.66 13.40 1.42
C HIS A 31 5.94 12.65 1.85
N ALA A 32 6.60 13.07 2.92
CA ALA A 32 7.79 12.42 3.43
C ALA A 32 7.45 11.09 4.12
N LEU A 33 8.38 10.14 4.10
CA LEU A 33 8.27 8.94 4.93
C LEU A 33 8.41 9.33 6.41
N PRO A 34 7.78 8.57 7.33
CA PRO A 34 8.06 8.66 8.75
C PRO A 34 9.57 8.49 9.02
N LEU A 35 10.08 9.14 10.07
CA LEU A 35 11.49 9.06 10.41
C LEU A 35 11.88 7.64 10.84
N GLU A 36 13.14 7.28 10.65
CA GLU A 36 13.70 6.04 11.18
C GLU A 36 14.26 6.29 12.59
N ASP A 37 13.83 5.49 13.57
CA ASP A 37 14.35 5.46 14.94
C ASP A 37 15.23 4.21 15.13
N GLN A 38 16.54 4.44 15.35
CA GLN A 38 17.51 3.38 15.59
C GLN A 38 17.79 3.21 17.10
N ARG A 39 17.63 1.98 17.58
CA ARG A 39 17.83 1.62 18.99
C ARG A 39 18.88 0.53 19.14
N THR A 40 19.80 0.72 20.07
CA THR A 40 20.83 -0.28 20.40
C THR A 40 20.50 -0.91 21.75
N HIS A 41 20.52 -2.24 21.79
CA HIS A 41 20.15 -3.04 22.96
C HIS A 41 21.32 -3.92 23.37
N VAL A 42 21.47 -4.09 24.69
CA VAL A 42 22.47 -4.95 25.31
C VAL A 42 21.74 -5.87 26.28
N ALA A 43 21.95 -7.19 26.16
CA ALA A 43 21.48 -8.10 27.20
C ALA A 43 22.40 -8.02 28.42
N ILE A 44 21.82 -8.03 29.61
CA ILE A 44 22.55 -8.01 30.88
C ILE A 44 22.45 -9.40 31.50
N ASP A 45 23.59 -9.95 31.88
CA ASP A 45 23.63 -11.20 32.65
C ASP A 45 23.10 -10.93 34.07
N GLY A 46 22.05 -11.65 34.46
CA GLY A 46 21.36 -11.41 35.72
C GLY A 46 22.18 -11.74 36.98
N SER A 47 23.27 -12.51 36.84
CA SER A 47 24.14 -12.89 37.96
C SER A 47 25.32 -11.94 38.14
N THR A 48 25.90 -11.44 37.05
CA THR A 48 27.07 -10.56 37.07
C THR A 48 26.72 -9.09 36.93
N LEU A 49 25.51 -8.77 36.47
CA LEU A 49 25.06 -7.43 36.07
C LEU A 49 25.96 -6.79 34.98
N ALA A 50 26.80 -7.58 34.34
CA ALA A 50 27.61 -7.16 33.20
C ALA A 50 26.86 -7.41 31.88
N ALA A 51 27.35 -6.82 30.79
CA ALA A 51 26.87 -7.14 29.46
C ALA A 51 27.13 -8.62 29.16
N ASP A 52 26.10 -9.31 28.66
CA ASP A 52 26.21 -10.68 28.18
C ASP A 52 26.94 -10.66 26.82
N GLU A 53 28.12 -11.28 26.78
CA GLU A 53 29.04 -11.18 25.66
C GLU A 53 28.40 -11.69 24.36
N GLY A 54 28.51 -10.91 23.29
CA GLY A 54 27.89 -11.24 22.00
C GLY A 54 26.39 -10.94 21.88
N ARG A 55 25.74 -10.40 22.92
CA ARG A 55 24.32 -10.02 22.90
C ARG A 55 24.07 -8.51 22.77
N LEU A 56 24.77 -7.92 21.81
CA LEU A 56 24.55 -6.56 21.32
C LEU A 56 23.76 -6.62 20.01
N PHE A 57 22.60 -5.98 19.93
CA PHE A 57 21.83 -5.90 18.69
C PHE A 57 21.24 -4.51 18.50
N ARG A 58 21.01 -4.16 17.23
CA ARG A 58 20.37 -2.90 16.84
C ARG A 58 19.04 -3.22 16.17
N THR A 59 18.03 -2.42 16.47
CA THR A 59 16.76 -2.42 15.75
C THR A 59 16.50 -1.04 15.17
N ALA A 60 15.85 -1.02 14.01
CA ALA A 60 15.41 0.19 13.34
C ALA A 60 13.89 0.07 13.15
N GLY A 61 13.15 1.11 13.50
CA GLY A 61 11.71 1.17 13.31
C GLY A 61 11.30 2.50 12.73
N LEU A 62 10.12 2.56 12.14
CA LEU A 62 9.51 3.84 11.75
C LEU A 62 8.91 4.52 12.97
N ASP A 63 9.19 5.82 13.11
CA ASP A 63 8.59 6.69 14.11
C ASP A 63 7.39 7.43 13.51
N PHE A 64 6.21 7.02 13.99
CA PHE A 64 4.92 7.58 13.60
C PHE A 64 4.44 8.69 14.55
N GLY A 65 5.24 9.04 15.56
CA GLY A 65 4.93 10.10 16.52
C GLY A 65 5.03 11.50 15.91
N SER A 66 4.37 12.46 16.56
CA SER A 66 4.42 13.86 16.18
C SER A 66 5.84 14.42 16.25
N GLN A 67 6.27 15.06 15.17
CA GLN A 67 7.62 15.56 15.01
C GLN A 67 7.78 16.96 15.59
N ARG A 68 8.89 17.17 16.31
CA ARG A 68 9.18 18.47 16.90
C ARG A 68 9.52 19.49 15.80
N ARG A 69 8.78 20.59 15.74
CA ARG A 69 9.04 21.67 14.79
C ARG A 69 10.28 22.48 15.20
N PRO A 70 10.94 23.16 14.24
CA PRO A 70 12.00 24.12 14.52
C PRO A 70 11.60 25.17 15.56
N ALA A 71 12.57 25.64 16.36
CA ALA A 71 12.32 26.49 17.52
C ALA A 71 11.73 27.88 17.19
N ASN A 72 11.70 28.28 15.92
CA ASN A 72 11.17 29.54 15.42
C ASN A 72 9.70 29.46 14.99
N GLU A 73 9.04 28.32 15.15
CA GLU A 73 7.61 28.15 14.85
C GLU A 73 6.73 28.29 16.09
N ALA A 74 5.50 28.78 15.91
CA ALA A 74 4.56 29.05 17.00
C ALA A 74 4.08 27.77 17.72
N THR A 75 4.06 26.63 17.01
CA THR A 75 3.75 25.31 17.57
C THR A 75 5.02 24.48 17.68
N ARG A 76 5.13 23.70 18.76
CA ARG A 76 6.34 22.93 19.09
C ARG A 76 6.40 21.56 18.40
N TYR A 77 5.26 21.05 17.94
CA TYR A 77 5.11 19.77 17.26
C TYR A 77 4.21 19.96 16.02
N ASP A 78 4.28 19.02 15.08
CA ASP A 78 3.26 18.90 14.05
C ASP A 78 1.89 18.54 14.64
N ASP A 79 0.85 18.87 13.87
CA ASP A 79 -0.54 18.78 14.32
C ASP A 79 -1.21 17.49 13.80
N GLY A 80 -0.44 16.59 13.16
CA GLY A 80 -0.94 15.39 12.49
C GLY A 80 -0.31 14.12 13.03
N ASP A 81 -1.15 13.13 13.33
CA ASP A 81 -0.72 11.79 13.70
C ASP A 81 -0.70 10.87 12.48
N TRP A 82 0.34 10.05 12.35
CA TRP A 82 0.32 8.95 11.38
C TRP A 82 -0.58 7.83 11.88
N VAL A 83 -1.46 7.34 11.01
CA VAL A 83 -2.33 6.21 11.27
C VAL A 83 -2.22 5.16 10.19
N LEU A 84 -2.39 3.89 10.58
CA LEU A 84 -2.51 2.78 9.65
C LEU A 84 -3.98 2.39 9.55
N LEU A 85 -4.48 2.39 8.32
CA LEU A 85 -5.86 2.04 8.03
C LEU A 85 -5.93 0.57 7.63
N GLY A 86 -6.88 -0.15 8.21
CA GLY A 86 -7.20 -1.53 7.87
C GLY A 86 -8.70 -1.68 7.74
N SER A 87 -9.13 -2.47 6.76
CA SER A 87 -10.53 -2.84 6.58
C SER A 87 -10.62 -4.36 6.50
N GLY A 88 -11.71 -4.91 7.05
CA GLY A 88 -11.95 -6.35 7.07
C GLY A 88 -13.37 -6.66 7.49
N PRO A 89 -13.82 -7.91 7.27
CA PRO A 89 -15.20 -8.32 7.54
C PRO A 89 -15.52 -8.44 9.03
N ALA A 90 -14.50 -8.46 9.91
CA ALA A 90 -14.67 -8.61 11.33
C ALA A 90 -14.55 -7.24 12.04
N GLY A 91 -15.57 -6.90 12.83
CA GLY A 91 -15.44 -5.80 13.78
C GLY A 91 -14.39 -6.16 14.84
N LEU A 92 -13.40 -5.29 15.01
CA LEU A 92 -12.39 -5.45 16.05
C LEU A 92 -12.80 -4.65 17.28
N THR A 93 -12.53 -5.19 18.46
CA THR A 93 -12.71 -4.46 19.72
C THR A 93 -11.64 -3.39 19.85
N GLU A 94 -12.05 -2.14 20.02
CA GLU A 94 -11.14 -1.03 20.28
C GLU A 94 -10.33 -1.25 21.55
N GLY A 95 -9.11 -0.72 21.60
CA GLY A 95 -8.25 -0.81 22.77
C GLY A 95 -6.76 -0.84 22.43
N LEU A 96 -5.96 -1.24 23.42
CA LEU A 96 -4.53 -1.41 23.24
C LEU A 96 -4.22 -2.79 22.64
N VAL A 97 -3.47 -2.79 21.54
CA VAL A 97 -3.01 -4.00 20.85
C VAL A 97 -1.49 -3.98 20.68
N ALA A 98 -0.89 -5.15 20.52
CA ALA A 98 0.48 -5.25 20.03
C ALA A 98 0.46 -5.24 18.50
N PHE A 99 1.14 -4.28 17.87
CA PHE A 99 1.21 -4.16 16.41
C PHE A 99 2.66 -3.97 15.95
N GLY A 100 3.04 -4.68 14.88
CA GLY A 100 4.42 -4.73 14.40
C GLY A 100 5.34 -5.63 15.25
N GLY A 101 6.66 -5.40 15.11
CA GLY A 101 7.68 -6.14 15.86
C GLY A 101 7.79 -5.69 17.32
N GLU A 102 8.60 -6.39 18.11
CA GLU A 102 8.98 -6.02 19.50
C GLU A 102 7.79 -5.80 20.46
N ARG A 103 6.59 -6.30 20.13
CA ARG A 103 5.35 -6.09 20.91
C ARG A 103 5.04 -4.62 21.18
N ARG A 104 5.30 -3.73 20.22
CA ARG A 104 4.97 -2.31 20.34
C ARG A 104 3.46 -2.13 20.55
N LEU A 105 3.11 -1.30 21.52
CA LEU A 105 1.71 -0.99 21.84
C LEU A 105 1.17 0.04 20.86
N SER A 106 -0.03 -0.20 20.36
CA SER A 106 -0.78 0.70 19.49
C SER A 106 -2.22 0.78 19.93
N VAL A 107 -2.86 1.90 19.65
CA VAL A 107 -4.29 2.10 19.92
C VAL A 107 -5.06 1.67 18.67
N LEU A 108 -5.93 0.69 18.82
CA LEU A 108 -6.89 0.30 17.81
C LEU A 108 -8.20 1.05 18.04
N LYS A 109 -8.65 1.78 17.02
CA LYS A 109 -9.93 2.51 17.01
C LYS A 109 -10.72 2.12 15.77
N ALA A 110 -12.03 1.96 15.92
CA ALA A 110 -12.93 1.93 14.79
C ALA A 110 -13.14 3.36 14.29
N LEU A 111 -13.27 3.52 12.98
CA LEU A 111 -13.62 4.79 12.38
C LEU A 111 -15.11 4.78 12.02
N PRO A 112 -15.85 5.87 12.29
CA PRO A 112 -17.27 5.96 11.96
C PRO A 112 -17.49 6.03 10.45
N ASP A 113 -16.54 6.62 9.73
CA ASP A 113 -16.54 6.78 8.28
C ASP A 113 -15.46 5.88 7.65
N ASN A 114 -15.61 5.58 6.36
CA ASN A 114 -14.59 4.88 5.57
C ASN A 114 -13.69 5.91 4.85
N PRO A 115 -12.53 6.30 5.41
CA PRO A 115 -11.61 7.24 4.76
C PRO A 115 -10.97 6.67 3.47
N LEU A 116 -11.11 5.37 3.24
CA LEU A 116 -10.61 4.70 2.05
C LEU A 116 -11.66 4.63 0.92
N ALA A 117 -12.89 5.08 1.16
CA ALA A 117 -13.92 5.13 0.13
C ALA A 117 -13.48 6.01 -1.04
N MET A 118 -13.88 5.63 -2.26
CA MET A 118 -13.56 6.42 -3.44
C MET A 118 -14.23 7.79 -3.35
N PRO A 119 -13.50 8.90 -3.53
CA PRO A 119 -14.12 10.22 -3.50
C PRO A 119 -15.15 10.37 -4.62
N ALA A 120 -16.35 10.87 -4.30
CA ALA A 120 -17.48 10.94 -5.26
C ALA A 120 -17.16 11.72 -6.55
N GLY A 121 -16.30 12.74 -6.47
CA GLY A 121 -15.83 13.49 -7.65
C GLY A 121 -14.93 12.67 -8.59
N HIS A 122 -14.32 11.60 -8.09
CA HIS A 122 -13.49 10.68 -8.86
C HIS A 122 -14.31 9.64 -9.63
N LEU A 123 -15.39 9.14 -9.04
CA LEU A 123 -16.31 8.20 -9.67
C LEU A 123 -16.82 8.68 -11.04
N ARG A 124 -17.28 9.94 -11.11
CA ARG A 124 -17.88 10.54 -12.32
C ARG A 124 -16.92 10.63 -13.52
N ARG A 125 -15.62 10.37 -13.31
CA ARG A 125 -14.61 10.47 -14.36
C ARG A 125 -14.54 9.22 -15.24
N PHE A 126 -15.21 8.15 -14.84
CA PHE A 126 -15.26 6.90 -15.60
C PHE A 126 -16.40 6.87 -16.61
N ASP A 127 -17.23 7.91 -16.68
CA ASP A 127 -18.33 8.02 -17.65
C ASP A 127 -17.79 7.93 -19.09
N GLY A 128 -18.18 6.87 -19.81
CA GLY A 128 -17.73 6.61 -21.17
C GLY A 128 -16.27 6.13 -21.31
N ALA A 129 -15.59 5.81 -20.21
CA ALA A 129 -14.24 5.28 -20.24
C ALA A 129 -14.22 3.90 -20.91
N ARG A 130 -13.32 3.73 -21.90
CA ARG A 130 -13.09 2.45 -22.59
C ARG A 130 -11.90 1.68 -22.01
N GLY A 131 -11.34 2.18 -20.93
CA GLY A 131 -10.18 1.63 -20.26
C GLY A 131 -9.93 2.36 -18.95
N PHE A 132 -8.97 1.85 -18.19
CA PHE A 132 -8.58 2.41 -16.91
C PHE A 132 -7.12 2.04 -16.62
N VAL A 133 -6.50 2.82 -15.74
CA VAL A 133 -5.19 2.48 -15.16
C VAL A 133 -5.44 1.98 -13.75
N VAL A 134 -4.84 0.86 -13.39
CA VAL A 134 -4.68 0.40 -12.02
C VAL A 134 -3.33 0.85 -11.52
N ASN A 135 -3.28 1.59 -10.42
CA ASN A 135 -2.11 1.84 -9.62
C ASN A 135 -2.18 0.95 -8.37
N LEU A 136 -1.16 0.12 -8.13
CA LEU A 136 -1.14 -0.78 -6.98
C LEU A 136 -0.84 0.00 -5.69
N ALA A 137 -1.81 0.09 -4.77
CA ALA A 137 -1.60 0.70 -3.45
C ALA A 137 -0.81 -0.20 -2.50
N THR A 138 -0.91 -1.51 -2.69
CA THR A 138 -0.13 -2.51 -1.95
C THR A 138 0.59 -3.43 -2.93
N PRO A 139 1.64 -4.15 -2.48
CA PRO A 139 2.34 -5.08 -3.34
C PRO A 139 1.39 -6.13 -3.91
N ALA A 140 1.60 -6.58 -5.14
CA ALA A 140 0.77 -7.62 -5.76
C ALA A 140 1.58 -8.90 -6.01
N VAL A 141 0.97 -10.05 -5.75
CA VAL A 141 1.59 -11.36 -5.98
C VAL A 141 0.95 -11.98 -7.22
N PHE A 142 1.72 -12.06 -8.29
CA PHE A 142 1.33 -12.72 -9.54
C PHE A 142 2.21 -13.94 -9.79
N SER A 143 1.59 -15.00 -10.29
CA SER A 143 2.21 -16.28 -10.61
C SER A 143 3.22 -16.17 -11.75
N ASP A 144 2.96 -15.30 -12.74
CA ASP A 144 3.85 -15.01 -13.87
C ASP A 144 4.78 -13.79 -13.59
N GLY A 145 5.12 -13.55 -12.32
CA GLY A 145 6.01 -12.49 -11.88
C GLY A 145 5.35 -11.12 -11.92
N TRP A 146 5.38 -10.47 -13.10
CA TRP A 146 4.75 -9.16 -13.29
C TRP A 146 3.39 -9.24 -13.97
N LYS A 147 3.17 -10.26 -14.79
CA LYS A 147 1.91 -10.45 -15.51
C LYS A 147 0.91 -11.11 -14.55
N PRO A 148 -0.28 -10.53 -14.34
CA PRO A 148 -1.33 -11.22 -13.59
C PRO A 148 -1.67 -12.57 -14.22
N GLY A 149 -1.76 -13.62 -13.41
CA GLY A 149 -1.99 -15.00 -13.87
C GLY A 149 -3.41 -15.25 -14.38
N TRP A 150 -4.34 -14.35 -14.07
CA TRP A 150 -5.68 -14.34 -14.65
C TRP A 150 -5.72 -13.77 -16.09
N LEU A 151 -4.59 -13.31 -16.63
CA LEU A 151 -4.43 -12.96 -18.04
C LEU A 151 -3.88 -14.12 -18.87
N ASP A 152 -4.49 -14.35 -20.02
CA ASP A 152 -4.04 -15.30 -21.03
C ASP A 152 -2.81 -14.82 -21.82
N GLN A 153 -2.43 -15.57 -22.86
CA GLN A 153 -1.27 -15.26 -23.70
C GLN A 153 -1.45 -14.00 -24.56
N ASN A 154 -2.70 -13.61 -24.83
CA ASN A 154 -3.05 -12.37 -25.54
C ASN A 154 -3.16 -11.18 -24.58
N LEU A 155 -2.75 -11.36 -23.32
CA LEU A 155 -2.88 -10.39 -22.25
C LEU A 155 -4.33 -10.00 -21.97
N GLU A 156 -5.26 -10.92 -22.20
CA GLU A 156 -6.68 -10.74 -21.90
C GLU A 156 -7.14 -11.63 -20.76
N GLY A 157 -8.09 -11.15 -19.97
CA GLY A 157 -8.63 -11.93 -18.87
C GLY A 157 -9.78 -11.24 -18.19
N GLU A 158 -10.39 -11.95 -17.26
CA GLU A 158 -11.46 -11.44 -16.42
C GLU A 158 -10.86 -10.96 -15.10
N LEU A 159 -11.25 -9.75 -14.66
CA LEU A 159 -10.74 -9.20 -13.42
C LEU A 159 -11.19 -10.05 -12.22
N PRO A 160 -10.29 -10.36 -11.26
CA PRO A 160 -10.68 -11.01 -10.01
C PRO A 160 -11.79 -10.22 -9.32
N GLU A 161 -12.81 -10.94 -8.83
CA GLU A 161 -13.94 -10.35 -8.07
C GLU A 161 -14.86 -9.44 -8.91
N HIS A 162 -14.67 -9.38 -10.23
CA HIS A 162 -15.51 -8.63 -11.17
C HIS A 162 -16.01 -9.51 -12.33
N PRO A 163 -16.96 -10.41 -12.06
CA PRO A 163 -17.40 -11.36 -13.06
C PRO A 163 -18.01 -10.66 -14.28
N GLY A 164 -17.62 -11.09 -15.47
CA GLY A 164 -18.08 -10.53 -16.75
C GLY A 164 -17.35 -9.27 -17.23
N LEU A 165 -16.41 -8.71 -16.45
CA LEU A 165 -15.54 -7.62 -16.90
C LEU A 165 -14.25 -8.19 -17.49
N ARG A 166 -14.21 -8.30 -18.83
CA ARG A 166 -13.04 -8.77 -19.58
C ARG A 166 -12.20 -7.59 -20.03
N VAL A 167 -10.90 -7.66 -19.76
CA VAL A 167 -9.94 -6.59 -20.05
C VAL A 167 -8.75 -7.11 -20.85
N ARG A 168 -8.07 -6.21 -21.55
CA ARG A 168 -6.78 -6.44 -22.21
C ARG A 168 -5.72 -5.54 -21.58
N LEU A 169 -4.61 -6.09 -21.13
CA LEU A 169 -3.47 -5.30 -20.66
C LEU A 169 -2.73 -4.70 -21.85
N ARG A 170 -2.63 -3.37 -21.89
CA ARG A 170 -2.02 -2.60 -22.97
C ARG A 170 -0.63 -2.09 -22.64
N ALA A 171 -0.37 -1.82 -21.36
CA ALA A 171 0.93 -1.40 -20.87
C ALA A 171 1.06 -1.69 -19.38
N ALA A 172 2.30 -1.80 -18.89
CA ALA A 172 2.61 -1.85 -17.47
C ALA A 172 3.88 -1.02 -17.19
N LEU A 173 3.88 -0.33 -16.05
CA LEU A 173 5.02 0.40 -15.51
C LEU A 173 5.37 -0.21 -14.15
N ILE A 174 6.51 -0.88 -14.09
CA ILE A 174 6.96 -1.64 -12.93
C ILE A 174 8.42 -1.29 -12.69
N GLU A 175 8.73 -0.74 -11.52
CA GLU A 175 10.12 -0.41 -11.15
C GLU A 175 10.92 -1.65 -10.74
N GLY A 176 10.26 -2.67 -10.19
CA GLY A 176 10.90 -3.91 -9.77
C GLY A 176 9.99 -4.84 -8.98
N TRP A 177 10.60 -5.91 -8.46
CA TRP A 177 9.97 -6.84 -7.53
C TRP A 177 10.56 -6.67 -6.13
N GLN A 178 9.78 -7.03 -5.11
CA GLN A 178 10.23 -7.10 -3.72
C GLN A 178 10.00 -8.50 -3.13
N ALA A 179 10.90 -8.93 -2.27
CA ALA A 179 10.77 -10.17 -1.51
C ALA A 179 9.86 -9.93 -0.30
N ILE A 180 8.77 -10.68 -0.21
CA ILE A 180 7.86 -10.61 0.93
C ILE A 180 7.80 -11.98 1.60
N SER A 181 8.15 -12.01 2.88
CA SER A 181 7.95 -13.14 3.78
C SER A 181 7.21 -12.64 5.02
N GLY A 182 6.87 -13.55 5.91
CA GLY A 182 6.26 -13.22 7.19
C GLY A 182 6.53 -14.32 8.19
N TRP A 183 5.92 -14.23 9.37
CA TRP A 183 6.02 -15.25 10.39
C TRP A 183 4.66 -15.91 10.60
N ASP A 184 4.61 -17.24 10.57
CA ASP A 184 3.43 -17.99 10.95
C ASP A 184 3.42 -18.13 12.48
N LEU A 185 2.53 -17.39 13.16
CA LEU A 185 2.44 -17.41 14.62
C LEU A 185 1.95 -18.76 15.16
N ARG A 186 1.16 -19.51 14.37
CA ARG A 186 0.62 -20.83 14.77
C ARG A 186 1.70 -21.91 14.64
N LEU A 187 2.41 -21.92 13.51
CA LEU A 187 3.47 -22.90 13.24
C LEU A 187 4.85 -22.47 13.77
N ARG A 188 4.97 -21.23 14.25
CA ARG A 188 6.20 -20.60 14.75
C ARG A 188 7.39 -20.75 13.80
N LYS A 189 7.16 -20.46 12.51
CA LYS A 189 8.18 -20.54 11.47
C LYS A 189 8.03 -19.43 10.43
N PRO A 190 9.09 -19.11 9.66
CA PRO A 190 8.97 -18.22 8.51
C PRO A 190 7.96 -18.76 7.48
N LYS A 191 7.15 -17.86 6.91
CA LYS A 191 6.33 -18.14 5.73
C LYS A 191 7.23 -18.22 4.49
N PRO A 192 6.84 -18.98 3.45
CA PRO A 192 7.57 -19.00 2.17
C PRO A 192 7.71 -17.58 1.60
N THR A 193 8.91 -17.26 1.11
CA THR A 193 9.17 -15.98 0.45
C THR A 193 8.44 -15.91 -0.89
N ARG A 194 7.72 -14.82 -1.11
CA ARG A 194 7.02 -14.50 -2.35
C ARG A 194 7.75 -13.37 -3.07
N ARG A 195 7.78 -13.41 -4.39
CA ARG A 195 8.14 -12.24 -5.21
C ARG A 195 6.86 -11.48 -5.50
N ALA A 196 6.83 -10.20 -5.13
CA ALA A 196 5.69 -9.34 -5.37
C ALA A 196 6.10 -8.15 -6.25
N VAL A 197 5.22 -7.72 -7.13
CA VAL A 197 5.31 -6.41 -7.77
C VAL A 197 5.19 -5.35 -6.68
N ALA A 198 6.06 -4.34 -6.72
CA ALA A 198 6.04 -3.27 -5.73
C ALA A 198 4.77 -2.42 -5.79
N ALA A 199 4.37 -1.85 -4.65
CA ALA A 199 3.36 -0.79 -4.63
C ALA A 199 3.85 0.40 -5.49
N GLY A 200 2.92 1.12 -6.09
CA GLY A 200 3.20 2.19 -7.05
C GLY A 200 3.28 1.73 -8.51
N ALA A 201 3.36 0.43 -8.79
CA ALA A 201 3.29 -0.06 -10.17
C ALA A 201 1.92 0.24 -10.82
N ALA A 202 1.94 0.48 -12.13
CA ALA A 202 0.75 0.85 -12.90
C ALA A 202 0.47 -0.11 -14.06
N TYR A 203 -0.80 -0.43 -14.29
CA TYR A 203 -1.28 -1.33 -15.35
C TYR A 203 -2.40 -0.65 -16.14
N TRP A 204 -2.25 -0.54 -17.46
CA TRP A 204 -3.26 0.06 -18.34
C TRP A 204 -4.12 -1.01 -18.98
N PHE A 205 -5.40 -1.02 -18.64
CA PHE A 205 -6.37 -1.98 -19.12
C PHE A 205 -7.34 -1.34 -20.11
N GLU A 206 -7.51 -1.97 -21.26
CA GLU A 206 -8.62 -1.73 -22.20
C GLU A 206 -9.79 -2.64 -21.82
N ILE A 207 -11.02 -2.12 -21.82
CA ILE A 207 -12.22 -2.93 -21.60
C ILE A 207 -12.59 -3.60 -22.93
N VAL A 208 -12.57 -4.93 -22.95
CA VAL A 208 -12.91 -5.74 -24.13
C VAL A 208 -14.38 -6.15 -24.09
N ALA A 209 -14.91 -6.46 -22.90
CA ALA A 209 -16.31 -6.77 -22.69
C ALA A 209 -16.74 -6.46 -21.24
N GLY A 210 -18.04 -6.23 -21.05
CA GLY A 210 -18.62 -5.89 -19.75
C GLY A 210 -18.65 -4.38 -19.46
N THR A 211 -19.13 -4.03 -18.28
CA THR A 211 -19.22 -2.65 -17.80
C THR A 211 -18.36 -2.52 -16.55
N LEU A 212 -17.50 -1.50 -16.51
CA LEU A 212 -16.73 -1.18 -15.32
C LEU A 212 -17.64 -0.53 -14.28
N ASP A 213 -17.67 -1.11 -13.08
CA ASP A 213 -18.11 -0.43 -11.86
C ASP A 213 -16.86 0.06 -11.11
N PRO A 214 -16.54 1.37 -11.17
CA PRO A 214 -15.32 1.90 -10.57
C PRO A 214 -15.34 1.83 -9.03
N ASP A 215 -16.51 1.94 -8.40
CA ASP A 215 -16.63 1.89 -6.95
C ASP A 215 -16.36 0.47 -6.44
N ALA A 216 -16.90 -0.52 -7.13
CA ALA A 216 -16.62 -1.92 -6.82
C ALA A 216 -15.15 -2.31 -7.04
N LEU A 217 -14.43 -1.70 -8.00
CA LEU A 217 -13.02 -2.02 -8.28
C LEU A 217 -12.05 -1.24 -7.38
N TRP A 218 -12.51 -0.15 -6.78
CA TRP A 218 -11.68 0.68 -5.90
C TRP A 218 -11.22 -0.08 -4.66
N LEU A 219 -9.89 -0.18 -4.50
CA LEU A 219 -9.20 -0.96 -3.49
C LEU A 219 -9.51 -2.47 -3.52
N THR A 220 -10.06 -2.98 -4.61
CA THR A 220 -10.22 -4.43 -4.78
C THR A 220 -8.86 -5.08 -5.04
N PRO A 221 -8.51 -6.16 -4.33
CA PRO A 221 -7.23 -6.83 -4.48
C PRO A 221 -7.15 -7.65 -5.78
N LEU A 222 -6.07 -7.50 -6.54
CA LEU A 222 -5.93 -8.15 -7.86
C LEU A 222 -4.93 -9.31 -7.91
N SER A 223 -4.28 -9.65 -6.80
CA SER A 223 -3.32 -10.78 -6.75
C SER A 223 -3.97 -12.11 -7.12
N ASP A 224 -3.19 -13.04 -7.66
CA ASP A 224 -3.73 -14.28 -8.26
C ASP A 224 -4.34 -15.22 -7.21
N GLU A 225 -3.64 -15.44 -6.10
CA GLU A 225 -4.10 -16.34 -5.04
C GLU A 225 -5.17 -15.66 -4.17
N GLN A 226 -6.28 -16.37 -3.92
CA GLN A 226 -7.36 -15.87 -3.06
C GLN A 226 -6.87 -15.50 -1.65
N GLN A 227 -5.93 -16.27 -1.08
CA GLN A 227 -5.40 -15.92 0.24
C GLN A 227 -4.55 -14.65 0.20
N ALA A 228 -3.77 -14.43 -0.87
CA ALA A 228 -3.02 -13.19 -1.03
C ALA A 228 -3.97 -11.98 -1.12
N ARG A 229 -5.10 -12.13 -1.82
CA ARG A 229 -6.14 -11.08 -1.86
C ARG A 229 -6.71 -10.78 -0.48
N ARG A 230 -7.07 -11.82 0.29
CA ARG A 230 -7.56 -11.68 1.67
C ARG A 230 -6.54 -11.07 2.63
N ASP A 231 -5.25 -11.29 2.37
CA ASP A 231 -4.14 -10.71 3.13
C ASP A 231 -3.85 -9.24 2.72
N GLY A 232 -4.59 -8.68 1.75
CA GLY A 232 -4.47 -7.28 1.30
C GLY A 232 -3.44 -7.04 0.20
N PHE A 233 -2.98 -8.08 -0.51
CA PHE A 233 -2.06 -7.92 -1.65
C PHE A 233 -2.79 -7.49 -2.92
N GLY A 234 -2.27 -6.42 -3.54
CA GLY A 234 -2.68 -5.94 -4.85
C GLY A 234 -3.92 -5.04 -4.84
N LEU A 235 -4.12 -4.24 -3.79
CA LEU A 235 -5.22 -3.28 -3.73
C LEU A 235 -5.10 -2.28 -4.89
N ALA A 236 -6.17 -2.14 -5.66
CA ALA A 236 -6.20 -1.32 -6.87
C ALA A 236 -6.74 0.09 -6.62
N LEU A 237 -5.91 1.11 -6.78
CA LEU A 237 -6.40 2.47 -7.04
C LEU A 237 -6.60 2.62 -8.55
N ILE A 238 -7.72 3.17 -8.97
CA ILE A 238 -8.03 3.27 -10.40
C ILE A 238 -8.17 4.71 -10.88
N ARG A 239 -7.92 4.93 -12.16
CA ARG A 239 -8.20 6.19 -12.86
C ARG A 239 -8.63 5.91 -14.31
N PRO A 240 -9.47 6.75 -14.92
CA PRO A 240 -9.92 6.53 -16.29
C PRO A 240 -8.75 6.63 -17.28
N TRP A 241 -8.83 5.84 -18.35
CA TRP A 241 -7.88 5.90 -19.45
C TRP A 241 -8.59 5.60 -20.78
N THR A 242 -8.22 6.31 -21.83
CA THR A 242 -8.74 6.05 -23.17
C THR A 242 -7.66 5.36 -23.99
N PRO A 243 -7.87 4.09 -24.40
CA PRO A 243 -6.97 3.41 -25.32
C PRO A 243 -6.84 4.20 -26.62
N ILE A 244 -5.61 4.35 -27.11
CA ILE A 244 -5.36 4.86 -28.46
C ILE A 244 -5.64 3.71 -29.42
N SER A 245 -6.54 3.96 -30.37
CA SER A 245 -6.92 3.05 -31.46
C SER A 245 -5.74 2.74 -32.37
#